data_AF-A0A3D1E3U2-F1
#
_entry.id   AF-A0A3D1E3U2-F1
#
_cell.length_a   1.000
_cell.length_b   1.000
_cell.length_c   1.000
_cell.angle_alpha   90.00
_cell.angle_beta   90.00
_cell.angle_gamma   90.00
#
_symmetry.space_group_name_H-M   'P 1'
#
loop_
_entity.id
_entity.type
_entity.pdbx_description
1 polymer ?
#
loop_
_entity_poly.entity_id
_entity_poly.type
_entity_poly.pdbx_seq_one_letter_code
_entity_poly.pdbx_strand_id
1 'polypeptide(L)' 'ARFHLGNGAILEQINYGADKSPKGLAQSGGLMVNYQYDLDVVEANHEAFHETKSVLLSPALKTAMKSAKS' A
#
# COMPACT_ATOMS: atom_id res chain seq x y z
N ALA A 1 -4.14 5.59 3.84
CA ALA A 1 -4.44 4.29 3.21
C ALA A 1 -5.88 4.19 2.69
N ARG A 2 -6.92 4.45 3.52
CA ARG A 2 -8.34 4.24 3.16
C ARG A 2 -8.78 4.83 1.81
N PHE A 3 -8.30 6.01 1.43
CA PHE A 3 -8.63 6.64 0.15
C PHE A 3 -8.16 5.79 -1.05
N HIS A 4 -6.88 5.42 -1.11
CA HIS A 4 -6.35 4.65 -2.24
C HIS A 4 -6.94 3.24 -2.30
N LEU A 5 -7.01 2.56 -1.15
CA LEU A 5 -7.59 1.21 -1.06
C LEU A 5 -9.09 1.21 -1.38
N GLY A 6 -9.81 2.22 -0.89
CA GLY A 6 -11.21 2.45 -1.22
C GLY A 6 -11.43 2.80 -2.69
N ASN A 7 -10.41 3.23 -3.42
CA ASN A 7 -10.49 3.44 -4.87
C ASN A 7 -9.94 2.23 -5.65
N GLY A 8 -9.71 1.08 -5.01
CA GLY A 8 -9.30 -0.16 -5.68
C GLY A 8 -7.80 -0.35 -5.88
N ALA A 9 -6.96 0.47 -5.25
CA ALA A 9 -5.52 0.36 -5.41
C ALA A 9 -4.91 -0.86 -4.69
N ILE A 10 -3.87 -1.41 -5.28
CA ILE A 10 -2.99 -2.43 -4.70
C ILE A 10 -1.94 -1.73 -3.82
N LEU A 11 -1.68 -2.27 -2.63
CA LEU A 11 -0.55 -1.85 -1.82
C LEU A 11 0.73 -2.44 -2.43
N GLU A 12 1.49 -1.61 -3.13
CA GLU A 12 2.58 -2.05 -4.01
C GLU A 12 3.91 -2.18 -3.27
N GLN A 13 4.32 -1.11 -2.58
CA GLN A 13 5.64 -1.04 -1.97
C GLN A 13 5.65 -0.11 -0.75
N ILE A 14 6.48 -0.45 0.24
CA ILE A 14 6.80 0.42 1.39
C ILE A 14 8.22 0.94 1.20
N ASN A 15 8.39 2.25 1.23
CA ASN A 15 9.66 2.93 1.01
C ASN A 15 10.17 3.56 2.30
N TYR A 16 11.27 3.03 2.82
CA TYR A 16 11.98 3.62 3.95
C TYR A 16 12.88 4.78 3.50
N GLY A 17 12.85 5.88 4.24
CA GLY A 17 13.66 7.07 3.95
C GLY A 17 13.30 7.80 2.66
N ALA A 18 12.06 7.63 2.19
CA ALA A 18 11.57 8.24 0.95
C ALA A 18 11.22 9.72 1.12
N ASP A 19 10.72 10.13 2.30
CA ASP A 19 10.51 11.54 2.63
C ASP A 19 11.35 11.95 3.84
N LYS A 20 12.56 12.47 3.57
CA LYS A 20 13.48 12.95 4.61
C LYS A 20 13.23 14.41 5.01
N SER A 21 12.16 15.03 4.53
CA SER A 21 11.80 16.38 4.97
C SER A 21 11.44 16.36 6.47
N PRO A 22 11.54 17.51 7.17
CA PRO A 22 11.11 17.59 8.58
C PRO A 22 9.66 17.12 8.77
N LYS A 23 8.78 17.41 7.80
CA LYS A 23 7.39 16.96 7.80
C LYS A 23 7.27 15.44 7.65
N GLY A 24 7.95 14.84 6.67
CA GLY A 24 7.92 13.40 6.43
C GLY A 24 8.45 12.60 7.62
N LEU A 25 9.53 13.08 8.23
CA LEU A 25 10.07 12.51 9.47
C LEU A 25 9.07 12.63 10.63
N ALA A 26 8.44 13.79 10.82
CA ALA A 26 7.45 13.99 11.87
C ALA A 26 6.15 13.19 11.68
N GLN A 27 5.71 12.98 10.44
CA GLN A 27 4.44 12.30 10.13
C GLN A 27 4.55 10.77 10.10
N SER A 28 5.67 10.23 9.61
CA SER A 28 5.80 8.79 9.38
C SER A 28 7.23 8.25 9.54
N GLY A 29 8.15 9.01 10.12
CA GLY A 29 9.57 8.63 10.17
C GLY A 29 10.22 8.55 8.79
N GLY A 30 9.66 9.27 7.80
CA GLY A 30 10.11 9.28 6.41
C GLY A 30 9.68 8.05 5.59
N LEU A 31 8.77 7.23 6.13
CA LEU A 31 8.12 6.17 5.37
C LEU A 31 7.15 6.75 4.34
N MET A 32 7.21 6.24 3.12
CA MET A 32 6.19 6.45 2.09
C MET A 32 5.71 5.11 1.54
N VAL A 33 4.59 5.15 0.82
CA VAL A 33 3.96 3.96 0.24
C VAL A 33 3.59 4.25 -1.20
N ASN A 34 3.88 3.30 -2.10
CA ASN A 34 3.31 3.29 -3.44
C ASN A 34 2.00 2.49 -3.44
N TYR A 35 0.96 3.09 -4.01
CA TYR A 35 -0.29 2.41 -4.34
C TYR A 35 -0.37 2.29 -5.85
N GLN A 36 -0.55 1.07 -6.37
CA GLN A 36 -0.67 0.83 -7.81
C GLN A 36 -2.15 0.71 -8.19
N TYR A 37 -2.53 1.38 -9.27
CA TYR A 37 -3.82 1.22 -9.92
C TYR A 37 -3.65 0.34 -11.15
N ASP A 38 -4.10 -0.90 -11.05
CA ASP A 38 -4.22 -1.81 -12.17
C ASP A 38 -5.67 -1.80 -12.66
N LEU A 39 -5.87 -1.33 -13.90
CA LEU A 39 -7.20 -1.12 -14.47
C LEU A 39 -7.97 -2.43 -14.66
N ASP A 40 -7.28 -3.57 -14.78
CA ASP A 40 -7.92 -4.86 -14.98
C ASP A 40 -8.59 -5.38 -13.70
N VAL A 41 -8.20 -4.85 -12.53
CA VAL A 41 -8.68 -5.35 -11.21
C VAL A 41 -9.17 -4.25 -10.27
N VAL A 42 -9.10 -2.96 -10.67
CA VAL A 42 -9.41 -1.82 -9.80
C VAL A 42 -10.84 -1.87 -9.23
N GLU A 43 -11.83 -2.25 -10.05
CA GLU A 43 -13.22 -2.34 -9.61
C GLU A 43 -13.43 -3.48 -8.61
N ALA A 44 -12.91 -4.68 -8.92
CA ALA A 44 -12.98 -5.82 -8.01
C ALA A 44 -12.29 -5.54 -6.66
N ASN A 45 -11.16 -4.84 -6.67
CA ASN A 45 -10.47 -4.42 -5.44
C ASN A 45 -11.27 -3.39 -4.64
N HIS A 46 -11.95 -2.45 -5.32
CA HIS A 46 -12.84 -1.48 -4.70
C HIS A 46 -13.96 -2.23 -3.94
N GLU A 47 -14.68 -3.12 -4.63
CA GLU A 47 -15.75 -3.91 -4.04
C GLU A 47 -15.25 -4.72 -2.84
N ALA A 48 -14.14 -5.46 -3.01
CA ALA A 48 -13.56 -6.27 -1.94
C ALA A 48 -13.20 -5.44 -0.70
N PHE A 49 -12.64 -4.23 -0.87
CA PHE A 49 -12.34 -3.34 0.25
C PHE A 49 -13.63 -2.79 0.90
N HIS A 50 -14.66 -2.51 0.12
CA HIS A 50 -15.94 -2.02 0.63
C HIS A 50 -16.70 -3.07 1.44
N GLU A 51 -16.75 -4.31 0.94
CA GLU A 51 -17.44 -5.44 1.58
C GLU A 51 -16.70 -5.98 2.80
N THR A 52 -15.41 -6.27 2.65
CA THR A 52 -14.66 -7.06 3.64
C THR A 52 -13.45 -6.34 4.23
N LYS A 53 -13.13 -5.13 3.74
CA LYS A 53 -11.88 -4.41 4.06
C LYS A 53 -10.63 -5.17 3.60
N SER A 54 -10.76 -6.07 2.64
CA SER A 54 -9.63 -6.78 2.03
C SER A 54 -8.66 -5.80 1.37
N VAL A 55 -7.36 -6.03 1.59
CA VAL A 55 -6.27 -5.21 1.03
C VAL A 55 -5.41 -6.09 0.15
N LEU A 56 -5.39 -5.81 -1.15
CA LEU A 56 -4.53 -6.53 -2.06
C LEU A 56 -3.08 -6.02 -1.91
N LEU A 57 -2.17 -6.96 -1.73
CA LEU A 57 -0.73 -6.71 -1.67
C LEU A 57 -0.07 -7.23 -2.95
N SER A 58 0.92 -6.50 -3.45
CA SER A 58 1.72 -6.97 -4.58
C SER A 58 2.48 -8.25 -4.23
N PRO A 59 2.80 -9.11 -5.23
CA PRO A 59 3.62 -10.29 -4.99
C PRO A 59 4.98 -9.96 -4.37
N ALA A 60 5.60 -8.86 -4.80
CA ALA A 60 6.87 -8.38 -4.28
C ALA A 60 6.75 -8.01 -2.79
N LEU A 61 5.72 -7.25 -2.40
CA LEU A 61 5.50 -6.87 -1.01
C LEU A 61 5.15 -8.08 -0.13
N LYS A 62 4.32 -9.01 -0.63
CA LYS A 62 4.04 -10.28 0.07
C LYS A 62 5.32 -11.05 0.37
N THR A 63 6.27 -11.06 -0.58
CA THR A 63 7.57 -11.72 -0.41
C THR A 63 8.44 -11.00 0.61
N ALA A 64 8.56 -9.67 0.50
CA ALA A 64 9.31 -8.85 1.45
C ALA A 64 8.79 -8.95 2.90
N MET A 65 7.46 -9.06 3.07
CA MET A 65 6.85 -9.26 4.38
C MET A 65 7.16 -10.63 4.99
N LYS A 66 7.37 -11.67 4.18
CA LYS A 66 7.76 -12.99 4.68
C LYS A 66 9.20 -12.98 5.19
N SER A 67 10.12 -12.35 4.45
CA SER A 67 11.52 -12.23 4.87
C SER A 67 11.71 -11.32 6.08
N ALA A 68 10.81 -10.36 6.32
CA ALA A 68 10.86 -9.50 7.50
C ALA A 68 10.32 -10.16 8.78
N LYS A 69 9.66 -11.33 8.68
CA LYS A 69 9.10 -12.07 9.82
C LYS A 69 9.99 -13.23 10.30
N SER A 70 11.03 -13.57 9.56
CA SER A 70 12.06 -14.56 9.93
C SER A 70 13.22 -13.89 10.62
#